data_AF-A0A0A3IT80-F1
#
_entry.id   AF-A0A0A3IT80-F1
#
_cell.length_a   1.000
_cell.length_b   1.000
_cell.length_c   1.000
_cell.angle_alpha   90.00
_cell.angle_beta   90.00
_cell.angle_gamma   90.00
#
_symmetry.space_group_name_H-M   'P 1'
#
loop_
_entity.id
_entity.type
_entity.pdbx_description
1 polymer ?
#
loop_
_entity_poly.entity_id
_entity_poly.type
_entity_poly.pdbx_seq_one_letter_code
_entity_poly.pdbx_strand_id
1 'polypeptide(L)'
;MGIKFKTLFEFQIFVEEDTTSTNPYQVNVIFSGDFDFYEQLILVAKRDKVVLTGRPAPFTMKLLFRTKYLYYLEQRSNKKLNFLYWRLEDILANKKELLIFKDRDFVNEFREALIVYLNRFAKEVEEGKL
;
A
#
# COMPACT_ATOMS: atom_id res chain seq x y z
N MET A 1 28.36 -22.88 -1.88
CA MET A 1 27.10 -22.36 -1.29
C MET A 1 27.13 -20.85 -1.45
N GLY A 2 26.27 -20.30 -2.32
CA GLY A 2 26.26 -18.87 -2.62
C GLY A 2 25.82 -18.05 -1.42
N ILE A 3 26.53 -16.97 -1.13
CA ILE A 3 26.11 -15.94 -0.19
C ILE A 3 24.80 -15.38 -0.75
N LYS A 4 23.66 -15.72 -0.14
CA LYS A 4 22.41 -14.98 -0.38
C LYS A 4 22.66 -13.59 0.19
N PHE A 5 23.01 -12.65 -0.68
CA PHE A 5 22.87 -11.23 -0.33
C PHE A 5 21.43 -11.05 0.08
N LYS A 6 21.20 -10.75 1.35
CA LYS A 6 19.89 -10.34 1.83
C LYS A 6 19.64 -9.03 1.11
N THR A 7 18.75 -9.02 0.12
CA THR A 7 18.43 -7.81 -0.62
C THR A 7 17.67 -6.93 0.37
N LEU A 8 18.38 -6.00 1.00
CA LEU A 8 17.78 -5.03 1.92
C LEU A 8 16.97 -4.07 1.07
N PHE A 9 15.67 -4.34 0.97
CA PHE A 9 14.72 -3.39 0.44
C PHE A 9 14.05 -2.62 1.58
N GLU A 10 13.61 -1.40 1.29
CA GLU A 10 12.87 -0.55 2.20
C GLU A 10 11.81 0.24 1.44
N PHE A 11 10.62 0.36 2.03
CA PHE A 11 9.60 1.31 1.60
C PHE A 11 9.52 2.48 2.56
N GLN A 12 9.60 3.69 2.00
CA GLN A 12 9.39 4.93 2.70
C GLN A 12 8.12 5.60 2.18
N ILE A 13 7.32 6.16 3.08
CA ILE A 13 6.05 6.80 2.73
C ILE A 13 5.99 8.20 3.33
N PHE A 14 5.78 9.17 2.45
CA PHE A 14 5.74 10.58 2.80
C PHE A 14 4.39 11.17 2.41
N VAL A 15 4.00 12.23 3.11
CA VAL A 15 2.80 13.00 2.80
C VAL A 15 3.24 14.40 2.40
N GLU A 16 2.89 14.79 1.18
CA GLU A 16 2.99 16.17 0.73
C GLU A 16 1.65 16.86 0.98
N GLU A 17 1.69 18.07 1.55
CA GLU A 17 0.50 18.87 1.85
C GLU A 17 0.47 20.12 0.96
N ASP A 18 -0.57 20.23 0.13
CA ASP A 18 -0.91 21.44 -0.63
C ASP A 18 -2.21 22.04 -0.09
N THR A 19 -2.06 23.01 0.81
CA THR A 19 -3.17 23.72 1.47
C THR A 19 -4.10 24.49 0.53
N THR A 20 -3.74 24.66 -0.75
CA THR A 20 -4.58 25.34 -1.75
C THR A 20 -5.48 24.38 -2.54
N SER A 21 -5.27 23.06 -2.41
CA SER A 21 -6.02 22.01 -3.10
C SER A 21 -7.27 21.56 -2.33
N THR A 22 -8.29 21.11 -3.06
CA THR A 22 -9.49 20.47 -2.48
C THR A 22 -9.19 19.12 -1.85
N ASN A 23 -8.12 18.46 -2.30
CA ASN A 23 -7.56 17.26 -1.71
C ASN A 23 -6.09 17.56 -1.35
N PRO A 24 -5.86 18.15 -0.17
CA PRO A 24 -4.56 18.73 0.16
C PRO A 24 -3.48 17.69 0.45
N TYR A 25 -3.82 16.41 0.65
CA TYR A 25 -2.86 15.41 1.11
C TYR A 25 -2.52 14.41 0.01
N GLN A 26 -1.27 14.40 -0.46
CA GLN A 26 -0.75 13.41 -1.40
C GLN A 26 0.19 12.45 -0.68
N VAL A 27 -0.05 11.13 -0.82
CA VAL A 27 0.83 10.09 -0.28
C VAL A 27 1.77 9.61 -1.37
N ASN A 28 3.07 9.68 -1.12
CA ASN A 28 4.12 9.24 -2.03
C ASN A 28 4.83 8.02 -1.47
N VAL A 29 5.10 7.02 -2.32
CA VAL A 29 5.80 5.79 -1.95
C VAL A 29 7.18 5.77 -2.61
N ILE A 30 8.23 5.64 -1.82
CA ILE A 30 9.60 5.50 -2.34
C ILE A 30 10.08 4.10 -1.98
N PHE A 31 10.60 3.39 -2.98
CA PHE A 31 11.28 2.13 -2.81
C PHE A 31 12.80 2.35 -2.87
N SER A 32 13.52 1.74 -1.95
CA SER A 32 14.99 1.64 -1.96
C SER A 32 15.37 0.18 -1.95
N GLY A 33 16.14 -0.27 -2.94
CA GLY A 33 16.52 -1.68 -3.10
C GLY A 33 16.97 -1.98 -4.52
N ASP A 34 17.07 -3.27 -4.84
CA ASP A 34 17.41 -3.74 -6.19
C ASP A 34 16.31 -3.40 -7.21
N PHE A 35 16.70 -2.91 -8.38
CA PHE A 35 15.77 -2.46 -9.42
C PHE A 35 15.01 -3.63 -10.07
N ASP A 36 15.68 -4.76 -10.33
CA ASP A 36 15.03 -5.93 -10.92
C ASP A 36 14.00 -6.51 -9.95
N PHE A 37 14.32 -6.50 -8.65
CA PHE A 37 13.37 -6.87 -7.61
C PHE A 37 12.17 -5.91 -7.57
N TYR A 38 12.38 -4.60 -7.69
CA TYR A 38 11.29 -3.63 -7.75
C TYR A 38 10.33 -3.88 -8.92
N GLU A 39 10.86 -4.10 -10.12
CA GLU A 39 10.07 -4.45 -11.30
C GLU A 39 9.33 -5.77 -11.08
N GLN A 40 9.96 -6.76 -10.43
CA GLN A 40 9.30 -8.00 -10.04
C GLN A 40 8.09 -7.76 -9.12
N LEU A 41 8.19 -6.85 -8.15
CA LEU A 41 7.06 -6.49 -7.28
C LEU A 41 5.87 -5.96 -8.07
N ILE A 42 6.12 -5.07 -9.04
CA ILE A 42 5.08 -4.50 -9.91
C ILE A 42 4.44 -5.61 -10.74
N LEU A 43 5.25 -6.50 -11.32
CA LEU A 43 4.77 -7.61 -12.15
C LEU A 43 3.91 -8.59 -11.36
N VAL A 44 4.32 -9.00 -10.16
CA VAL A 44 3.54 -9.89 -9.30
C VAL A 44 2.24 -9.22 -8.85
N ALA A 45 2.30 -7.96 -8.42
CA ALA A 45 1.13 -7.19 -8.02
C ALA A 45 0.08 -7.14 -9.14
N LYS A 46 0.53 -6.97 -10.39
CA LYS A 46 -0.32 -6.96 -11.58
C LYS A 46 -0.86 -8.33 -11.96
N ARG A 47 0.00 -9.34 -11.99
CA ARG A 47 -0.35 -10.73 -12.33
C ARG A 47 -1.44 -11.26 -11.39
N ASP A 48 -1.27 -11.02 -10.09
CA ASP A 48 -2.17 -11.53 -9.05
C ASP A 48 -3.31 -10.55 -8.72
N LYS A 49 -3.35 -9.41 -9.42
CA LYS A 49 -4.34 -8.35 -9.24
C LYS A 49 -4.47 -7.94 -7.77
N VAL A 50 -3.32 -7.76 -7.11
CA VAL A 50 -3.25 -7.45 -5.68
C VAL A 50 -3.79 -6.06 -5.43
N VAL A 51 -4.73 -5.96 -4.50
CA VAL A 51 -5.29 -4.69 -4.04
C VAL A 51 -5.07 -4.54 -2.54
N LEU A 52 -4.76 -3.32 -2.13
CA LEU A 52 -4.92 -2.90 -0.75
C LEU A 52 -6.37 -2.47 -0.57
N THR A 53 -7.08 -3.11 0.36
CA THR A 53 -8.48 -2.81 0.66
C THR A 53 -8.60 -2.19 2.04
N GLY A 54 -9.42 -1.15 2.15
CA GLY A 54 -9.79 -0.52 3.42
C GLY A 54 -11.29 -0.71 3.70
N ARG A 55 -11.62 -1.58 4.65
CA ARG A 55 -13.02 -1.79 5.08
C ARG A 55 -13.34 -0.95 6.31
N PRO A 56 -14.52 -0.31 6.42
CA PRO A 56 -14.90 0.39 7.63
C PRO A 56 -14.78 -0.51 8.86
N ALA A 57 -14.05 -0.05 9.88
CA ALA A 57 -13.92 -0.81 11.11
C ALA A 57 -15.28 -0.94 11.82
N PRO A 58 -15.58 -2.10 12.43
CA PRO A 58 -16.73 -2.23 13.32
C PRO A 58 -16.67 -1.21 14.45
N PHE A 59 -17.84 -0.81 14.98
CA PHE A 59 -17.94 0.20 16.04
C PHE A 59 -17.03 -0.10 17.24
N THR A 60 -16.99 -1.36 17.67
CA THR A 60 -16.14 -1.80 18.80
C THR A 60 -14.65 -1.59 18.53
N MET A 61 -14.19 -1.84 17.30
CA MET A 61 -12.78 -1.61 16.93
C MET A 61 -12.43 -0.13 16.82
N LYS A 62 -13.37 0.70 16.33
CA LYS A 62 -13.20 2.16 16.34
C LYS A 62 -13.00 2.68 17.77
N LEU A 63 -13.74 2.13 18.73
CA LEU A 63 -13.65 2.54 20.13
C LEU A 63 -12.34 2.09 20.80
N LEU A 64 -11.94 0.84 20.59
CA LEU A 64 -10.77 0.25 21.26
C LEU A 64 -9.44 0.68 20.65
N PHE A 65 -9.37 0.76 19.32
CA PHE A 65 -8.11 0.96 18.59
C PHE A 65 -8.03 2.30 17.86
N ARG A 66 -9.09 3.12 17.93
CA ARG A 66 -9.17 4.43 17.24
C ARG A 66 -8.93 4.36 15.71
N THR A 67 -9.01 3.18 15.12
CA THR A 67 -8.90 2.93 13.66
C THR A 67 -10.24 3.16 12.98
N LYS A 68 -10.27 3.92 11.89
CA LYS A 68 -11.48 4.10 11.08
C LYS A 68 -11.66 2.94 10.09
N TYR A 69 -10.57 2.30 9.65
CA TYR A 69 -10.56 1.28 8.61
C TYR A 69 -9.66 0.07 8.92
N LEU A 70 -10.16 -1.12 8.62
CA LEU A 70 -9.37 -2.35 8.57
C LEU A 70 -8.74 -2.48 7.19
N TYR A 71 -7.42 -2.34 7.14
CA TYR A 71 -6.63 -2.50 5.93
C TYR A 71 -6.11 -3.93 5.82
N TYR A 72 -6.06 -4.47 4.60
CA TYR A 72 -5.43 -5.75 4.28
C TYR A 72 -5.24 -5.91 2.76
N LEU A 73 -4.37 -6.82 2.35
CA LEU A 73 -4.20 -7.19 0.94
C LEU A 73 -5.16 -8.31 0.55
N GLU A 74 -5.79 -8.18 -0.62
CA GLU A 74 -6.58 -9.24 -1.23
C GLU A 74 -6.33 -9.32 -2.74
N GLN A 75 -6.64 -10.48 -3.34
CA GLN A 75 -6.67 -10.60 -4.80
C GLN A 75 -8.01 -10.10 -5.32
N ARG A 76 -7.97 -9.16 -6.27
CA ARG A 76 -9.19 -8.60 -6.84
C ARG A 76 -9.97 -9.67 -7.60
N SER A 77 -11.17 -9.96 -7.10
CA SER A 77 -12.15 -10.76 -7.86
C SER A 77 -12.84 -9.91 -8.93
N ASN A 78 -13.53 -10.57 -9.89
CA ASN A 78 -14.37 -9.87 -10.87
C ASN A 78 -15.63 -9.23 -10.27
N LYS A 79 -15.90 -9.42 -8.96
CA LYS A 79 -17.02 -8.79 -8.28
C LYS A 79 -16.69 -7.32 -7.98
N LYS A 80 -17.69 -6.45 -8.13
CA LYS A 80 -17.57 -5.05 -7.74
C LYS A 80 -17.33 -4.99 -6.22
N LEU A 81 -16.21 -4.39 -5.81
CA LEU A 81 -15.90 -4.15 -4.40
C LEU A 81 -16.76 -2.99 -3.91
N ASN A 82 -17.44 -3.17 -2.76
CA ASN A 82 -18.26 -2.14 -2.11
C ASN A 82 -17.47 -1.30 -1.09
N PHE A 83 -16.14 -1.39 -1.11
CA PHE A 83 -15.24 -0.78 -0.14
C PHE A 83 -14.11 -0.04 -0.86
N LEU A 84 -13.32 0.72 -0.10
CA LEU A 84 -12.15 1.41 -0.64
C LEU A 84 -11.10 0.39 -1.05
N TYR A 85 -10.51 0.56 -2.24
CA TYR A 85 -9.41 -0.28 -2.69
C TYR A 85 -8.46 0.50 -3.60
N TRP A 86 -7.18 0.12 -3.55
CA TRP A 86 -6.11 0.66 -4.39
C TRP A 86 -5.31 -0.50 -4.97
N ARG A 87 -5.05 -0.45 -6.27
CA ARG A 87 -4.24 -1.50 -6.91
C ARG A 87 -2.78 -1.31 -6.52
N LEU A 88 -2.17 -2.39 -6.03
CA LEU A 88 -0.79 -2.32 -5.56
C LEU A 88 0.17 -2.03 -6.71
N GLU A 89 -0.13 -2.51 -7.92
CA GLU A 89 0.60 -2.19 -9.16
C GLU A 89 0.68 -0.69 -9.43
N ASP A 90 -0.40 0.07 -9.17
CA ASP A 90 -0.44 1.49 -9.44
C ASP A 90 0.23 2.30 -8.32
N ILE A 91 0.14 1.82 -7.08
CA ILE A 91 0.84 2.39 -5.93
C ILE A 91 2.35 2.26 -6.15
N LEU A 92 2.83 1.06 -6.47
CA LEU A 92 4.23 0.80 -6.77
C LEU A 92 4.67 1.61 -7.99
N ALA A 93 3.88 1.65 -9.07
CA ALA A 93 4.20 2.50 -10.23
C ALA A 93 4.11 4.02 -9.95
N ASN A 94 3.85 4.44 -8.71
CA ASN A 94 3.79 5.84 -8.28
C ASN A 94 2.86 6.71 -9.14
N LYS A 95 1.66 6.21 -9.43
CA LYS A 95 0.64 7.00 -10.12
C LYS A 95 0.11 8.11 -9.21
N LYS A 96 0.60 9.34 -9.46
CA LYS A 96 0.37 10.53 -8.61
C LYS A 96 -1.09 10.80 -8.26
N GLU A 97 -2.02 10.54 -9.18
CA GLU A 97 -3.43 10.87 -8.98
C GLU A 97 -4.18 9.90 -8.05
N LEU A 98 -3.58 8.76 -7.69
CA LEU A 98 -4.28 7.66 -7.02
C LEU A 98 -4.29 7.75 -5.49
N LEU A 99 -3.35 8.50 -4.92
CA LEU A 99 -3.09 8.58 -3.49
C LEU A 99 -3.27 10.00 -2.97
N ILE A 100 -4.32 10.66 -3.44
CA ILE A 100 -4.69 12.03 -3.09
C ILE A 100 -5.95 11.99 -2.22
N PHE A 101 -5.92 12.69 -1.09
CA PHE A 101 -6.92 12.58 -0.03
C PHE A 101 -7.30 13.94 0.56
N LYS A 102 -8.48 13.98 1.19
CA LYS A 102 -9.02 15.16 1.86
C LYS A 102 -8.86 15.16 3.38
N ASP A 103 -8.95 13.99 4.02
CA ASP A 103 -8.95 13.84 5.47
C ASP A 103 -7.54 13.45 5.96
N ARG A 104 -6.94 14.30 6.80
CA ARG A 104 -5.60 14.10 7.36
C ARG A 104 -5.51 12.87 8.26
N ASP A 105 -6.51 12.62 9.09
CA ASP A 105 -6.52 11.46 9.99
C ASP A 105 -6.57 10.17 9.19
N PHE A 106 -7.41 10.17 8.13
CA PHE A 106 -7.47 9.06 7.19
C PHE A 106 -6.12 8.81 6.53
N VAL A 107 -5.42 9.87 6.09
CA VAL A 107 -4.11 9.77 5.45
C VAL A 107 -3.06 9.18 6.38
N ASN A 108 -3.05 9.61 7.65
CA ASN A 108 -2.13 9.07 8.64
C ASN A 108 -2.35 7.57 8.83
N GLU A 109 -3.61 7.15 9.01
CA GLU A 109 -3.97 5.74 9.16
C GLU A 109 -3.63 4.91 7.91
N PHE A 110 -3.96 5.45 6.73
CA PHE A 110 -3.66 4.83 5.45
C PHE A 110 -2.16 4.65 5.24
N ARG A 111 -1.34 5.66 5.54
CA ARG A 111 0.13 5.61 5.43
C ARG A 111 0.71 4.51 6.29
N GLU A 112 0.29 4.42 7.56
CA GLU A 112 0.76 3.41 8.50
C GLU A 112 0.39 1.99 8.06
N ALA A 113 -0.82 1.81 7.53
CA ALA A 113 -1.21 0.54 6.95
C ALA A 113 -0.41 0.22 5.68
N LEU A 114 -0.23 1.20 4.78
CA LEU A 114 0.41 1.00 3.50
C LEU A 114 1.86 0.54 3.65
N ILE A 115 2.63 1.12 4.56
CA ILE A 115 4.02 0.69 4.81
C ILE A 115 4.10 -0.75 5.31
N VAL A 116 3.19 -1.16 6.20
CA VAL A 116 3.14 -2.53 6.72
C VAL A 116 2.84 -3.52 5.59
N TYR A 117 1.85 -3.22 4.77
CA TYR A 117 1.42 -4.13 3.71
C TYR A 117 2.37 -4.18 2.52
N LEU A 118 3.03 -3.07 2.15
CA LEU A 118 4.08 -3.09 1.13
C LEU A 118 5.27 -3.94 1.55
N ASN A 119 5.76 -3.76 2.79
CA ASN A 119 6.87 -4.56 3.32
C ASN A 119 6.51 -6.04 3.42
N ARG A 120 5.29 -6.35 3.87
CA ARG A 120 4.80 -7.73 3.91
C ARG A 120 4.73 -8.35 2.51
N PHE A 121 4.14 -7.64 1.55
CA PHE A 121 4.03 -8.10 0.17
C PHE A 121 5.41 -8.38 -0.43
N ALA A 122 6.34 -7.43 -0.32
CA ALA A 122 7.68 -7.60 -0.85
C ALA A 122 8.42 -8.77 -0.22
N LYS A 123 8.26 -8.99 1.09
CA LYS A 123 8.81 -10.16 1.76
C LYS A 123 8.21 -11.48 1.26
N GLU A 124 6.90 -11.52 1.02
CA GLU A 124 6.24 -12.71 0.45
C GLU A 124 6.73 -13.02 -0.97
N VAL A 125 7.02 -11.99 -1.78
CA VAL A 125 7.64 -12.14 -3.12
C VAL A 125 9.10 -12.58 -3.02
N GLU A 126 9.90 -11.99 -2.12
CA GLU A 126 11.30 -12.39 -1.87
C GLU A 126 11.41 -13.86 -1.45
N GLU A 127 10.48 -14.32 -0.62
CA GLU A 127 10.40 -15.71 -0.14
C GLU A 127 9.83 -16.69 -1.19
N GLY A 128 9.40 -16.21 -2.36
CA GLY A 128 8.82 -17.02 -3.43
C GLY A 128 7.46 -17.63 -3.07
N LYS A 129 6.72 -17.01 -2.14
CA LYS A 129 5.36 -17.43 -1.75
C LYS A 129 4.28 -16.90 -2.69
N LEU A 130 4.63 -15.87 -3.47
CA LEU A 130 3.84 -15.25 -4.53
C LEU A 130 4.63 -15.29 -5.83
#